data_AF-A0A7S0R9J9-F1
#
_entry.id   AF-A0A7S0R9J9-F1
#
_cell.length_a   1.000
_cell.length_b   1.000
_cell.length_c   1.000
_cell.angle_alpha   90.00
_cell.angle_beta   90.00
_cell.angle_gamma   90.00
#
_symmetry.space_group_name_H-M   'P 1'
#
loop_
_entity.id
_entity.type
_entity.pdbx_description
1 polymer ?
#
loop_
_entity_poly.entity_id
_entity_poly.type
_entity_poly.pdbx_seq_one_letter_code
_entity_poly.pdbx_strand_id
1 'polypeptide(L)'
;ALEVRDAGAAPEVAEGTASDTSAGDLVAMPAGSFDVLVFSLVLSYLPHPMLRTQMMVQARKLLREDGLLLLVDPHSCDSAATKGPPKQLAEWKRALESIGFQQLKREVLHSVHGLAFHTTTPPPDWDAVELLPMPIAYDDNREIKVRSTVIDEPVFLKAAGGAASSDGDGKQA
;
A
#
# COMPACT_ATOMS: atom_id res chain seq x y z
N ALA A 1 -10.09 4.63 -1.95
CA ALA A 1 -8.94 3.72 -1.82
C ALA A 1 -9.42 2.33 -2.21
N LEU A 2 -8.58 1.51 -2.84
CA LEU A 2 -8.94 0.15 -3.22
C LEU A 2 -9.35 -0.64 -1.96
N GLU A 3 -10.56 -1.18 -1.96
CA GLU A 3 -11.07 -2.04 -0.90
C GLU A 3 -10.58 -3.48 -1.12
N VAL A 4 -10.11 -4.13 -0.05
CA VAL A 4 -9.81 -5.57 -0.09
C VAL A 4 -10.90 -6.32 0.64
N ARG A 5 -11.63 -7.16 -0.11
CA ARG A 5 -12.80 -7.94 0.35
C ARG A 5 -12.42 -9.36 0.71
N ASP A 6 -13.38 -10.12 1.20
CA ASP A 6 -13.19 -11.54 1.50
C ASP A 6 -12.72 -12.35 0.28
N ALA A 7 -11.98 -13.42 0.55
CA ALA A 7 -11.48 -14.32 -0.48
C ALA A 7 -12.64 -14.92 -1.29
N GLY A 8 -12.49 -14.96 -2.61
CA GLY A 8 -13.51 -15.48 -3.53
C GLY A 8 -14.60 -14.48 -3.95
N ALA A 9 -14.60 -13.25 -3.42
CA ALA A 9 -15.45 -12.17 -3.93
C ALA A 9 -15.08 -11.81 -5.39
N ALA A 10 -16.03 -11.29 -6.16
CA ALA A 10 -15.73 -10.74 -7.48
C ALA A 10 -15.01 -9.38 -7.36
N PRO A 11 -14.04 -9.07 -8.23
CA PRO A 11 -13.50 -7.71 -8.33
C PRO A 11 -14.60 -6.74 -8.75
N GLU A 12 -14.58 -5.52 -8.20
CA GLU A 12 -15.57 -4.49 -8.50
C GLU A 12 -14.90 -3.30 -9.18
N VAL A 13 -15.51 -2.88 -10.28
CA VAL A 13 -15.12 -1.71 -11.06
C VAL A 13 -16.31 -0.77 -11.10
N ALA A 14 -16.15 0.45 -10.59
CA ALA A 14 -17.16 1.49 -10.67
C ALA A 14 -17.16 2.10 -12.08
N GLU A 15 -18.35 2.41 -12.60
CA GLU A 15 -18.49 3.08 -13.90
C GLU A 15 -17.84 4.48 -13.83
N GLY A 16 -16.93 4.74 -14.76
CA GLY A 16 -16.31 6.05 -14.88
C GLY A 16 -17.34 7.10 -15.30
N THR A 17 -17.34 8.27 -14.66
CA THR A 17 -18.19 9.39 -15.09
C THR A 17 -17.78 9.83 -16.51
N ALA A 18 -18.77 9.93 -17.41
CA ALA A 18 -18.62 9.90 -18.87
C ALA A 18 -17.56 10.84 -19.50
N SER A 19 -16.63 10.28 -20.26
CA SER A 19 -16.44 10.47 -21.72
C SER A 19 -15.12 9.82 -22.13
N ASP A 20 -15.17 9.04 -23.21
CA ASP A 20 -14.07 8.27 -23.83
C ASP A 20 -13.57 7.03 -23.06
N THR A 21 -13.86 5.85 -23.64
CA THR A 21 -13.24 4.52 -23.41
C THR A 21 -12.45 4.36 -22.09
N SER A 22 -13.09 4.58 -20.95
CA SER A 22 -12.46 4.39 -19.64
C SER A 22 -12.86 3.03 -19.09
N ALA A 23 -11.89 2.23 -18.69
CA ALA A 23 -12.09 0.88 -18.15
C ALA A 23 -12.78 0.88 -16.76
N GLY A 24 -13.38 1.99 -16.34
CA GLY A 24 -13.89 2.24 -15.00
C GLY A 24 -12.79 2.38 -13.94
N ASP A 25 -13.19 2.64 -12.70
CA ASP A 25 -12.30 2.73 -11.55
C ASP A 25 -12.34 1.42 -10.75
N LEU A 26 -11.18 0.77 -10.56
CA LEU A 26 -11.09 -0.43 -9.72
C LEU A 26 -11.28 -0.05 -8.25
N VAL A 27 -12.45 -0.40 -7.69
CA VAL A 27 -12.83 0.00 -6.33
C VAL A 27 -12.64 -1.12 -5.31
N ALA A 28 -12.71 -2.38 -5.72
CA ALA A 28 -12.49 -3.50 -4.81
C ALA A 28 -11.83 -4.72 -5.46
N MET A 29 -11.06 -5.46 -4.66
CA MET A 29 -10.46 -6.73 -5.03
C MET A 29 -10.58 -7.78 -3.91
N PRO A 30 -10.78 -9.07 -4.26
CA PRO A 30 -10.78 -10.15 -3.29
C PRO A 30 -9.40 -10.34 -2.63
N ALA A 31 -9.39 -10.65 -1.34
CA ALA A 31 -8.21 -11.08 -0.62
C ALA A 31 -7.66 -12.39 -1.22
N GLY A 32 -6.34 -12.56 -1.15
CA GLY A 32 -5.67 -13.78 -1.64
C GLY A 32 -5.80 -14.02 -3.15
N SER A 33 -6.02 -12.97 -3.95
CA SER A 33 -6.24 -13.07 -5.40
C SER A 33 -4.98 -13.08 -6.26
N PHE A 34 -3.81 -12.82 -5.67
CA PHE A 34 -2.55 -12.80 -6.37
C PHE A 34 -1.53 -13.78 -5.78
N ASP A 35 -0.83 -14.49 -6.66
CA ASP A 35 0.33 -15.31 -6.30
C ASP A 35 1.58 -14.46 -6.01
N VAL A 36 1.76 -13.39 -6.79
CA VAL A 36 2.97 -12.57 -6.78
C VAL A 36 2.59 -11.11 -6.95
N LEU A 37 3.18 -10.23 -6.13
CA LEU A 37 3.13 -8.79 -6.30
C LEU A 37 4.53 -8.23 -6.49
N VAL A 38 4.67 -7.31 -7.44
CA VAL A 38 5.94 -6.65 -7.75
C VAL A 38 5.78 -5.14 -7.58
N PHE A 39 6.57 -4.56 -6.71
CA PHE A 39 6.69 -3.11 -6.56
C PHE A 39 8.03 -2.69 -7.12
N SER A 40 8.01 -2.03 -8.28
CA SER A 40 9.20 -1.47 -8.90
C SER A 40 9.26 0.02 -8.62
N LEU A 41 10.18 0.41 -7.74
CA LEU A 41 10.50 1.76 -7.28
C LEU A 41 9.37 2.48 -6.54
N VAL A 42 8.18 1.89 -6.39
CA VAL A 42 6.97 2.55 -5.85
C VAL A 42 7.19 3.13 -4.45
N LEU A 43 7.84 2.39 -3.54
CA LEU A 43 8.02 2.82 -2.15
C LEU A 43 8.88 4.08 -2.05
N SER A 44 9.80 4.28 -2.98
CA SER A 44 10.64 5.47 -3.07
C SER A 44 9.88 6.73 -3.51
N TYR A 45 8.72 6.60 -4.16
CA TYR A 45 7.89 7.75 -4.58
C TYR A 45 6.79 8.12 -3.58
N LEU A 46 6.48 7.25 -2.61
CA LEU A 46 5.51 7.58 -1.57
C LEU A 46 6.17 8.48 -0.52
N PRO A 47 5.75 9.74 -0.32
CA PRO A 47 6.46 10.65 0.58
C PRO A 47 6.27 10.28 2.05
N HIS A 48 5.11 9.71 2.42
CA HIS A 48 4.73 9.50 3.81
C HIS A 48 5.06 8.08 4.31
N PRO A 49 5.81 7.92 5.41
CA PRO A 49 6.17 6.61 5.94
C PRO A 49 4.99 5.68 6.24
N MET A 50 3.93 6.22 6.83
CA MET A 50 2.75 5.43 7.16
C MET A 50 1.97 4.99 5.91
N LEU A 51 2.01 5.78 4.83
CA LEU A 51 1.31 5.44 3.58
C LEU A 51 1.98 4.24 2.90
N ARG A 52 3.32 4.14 2.96
CA ARG A 52 4.06 2.96 2.53
C ARG A 52 3.61 1.72 3.28
N THR A 53 3.56 1.79 4.62
CA THR A 53 3.13 0.66 5.45
C THR A 53 1.69 0.24 5.15
N GLN A 54 0.76 1.20 5.05
CA GLN A 54 -0.63 0.93 4.70
C GLN A 54 -0.77 0.27 3.32
N MET A 55 0.02 0.70 2.34
CA MET A 55 0.06 0.06 1.02
C MET A 55 0.56 -1.39 1.12
N MET A 56 1.57 -1.66 1.95
CA MET A 56 2.07 -3.03 2.16
C MET A 56 1.05 -3.91 2.89
N VAL A 57 0.22 -3.36 3.78
CA VAL A 57 -0.91 -4.09 4.38
C VAL A 57 -1.92 -4.51 3.31
N GLN A 58 -2.30 -3.60 2.40
CA GLN A 58 -3.21 -3.96 1.29
C GLN A 58 -2.57 -5.00 0.37
N ALA A 59 -1.30 -4.85 0.04
CA ALA A 59 -0.54 -5.84 -0.74
C ALA A 59 -0.54 -7.22 -0.05
N ARG A 60 -0.34 -7.26 1.27
CA ARG A 60 -0.37 -8.53 2.03
C ARG A 60 -1.76 -9.17 2.04
N LYS A 61 -2.85 -8.39 2.12
CA LYS A 61 -4.22 -8.91 2.04
C LYS A 61 -4.54 -9.47 0.65
N LEU A 62 -4.01 -8.86 -0.41
CA LEU A 62 -4.20 -9.29 -1.79
C LEU A 62 -3.40 -10.56 -2.14
N LEU A 63 -2.24 -10.77 -1.51
CA LEU A 63 -1.46 -11.98 -1.69
C LEU A 63 -2.11 -13.18 -1.00
N ARG A 64 -2.16 -14.31 -1.70
CA ARG A 64 -2.56 -15.59 -1.11
C ARG A 64 -1.53 -16.09 -0.09
N GLU A 65 -1.88 -17.15 0.62
CA GLU A 65 -0.90 -17.94 1.37
C GLU A 65 0.19 -18.48 0.44
N ASP A 66 1.42 -18.48 0.95
CA ASP A 66 2.65 -18.73 0.19
C ASP A 66 2.85 -17.80 -1.04
N GLY A 67 2.22 -16.62 -1.02
CA GLY A 67 2.41 -15.59 -2.03
C GLY A 67 3.78 -14.90 -1.91
N LEU A 68 4.24 -14.29 -3.00
CA LEU A 68 5.53 -13.60 -3.07
C LEU A 68 5.38 -12.10 -3.26
N LEU A 69 6.14 -11.33 -2.48
CA LEU A 69 6.33 -9.90 -2.68
C LEU A 69 7.76 -9.65 -3.16
N LEU A 70 7.88 -9.03 -4.33
CA LEU A 70 9.15 -8.56 -4.88
C LEU A 70 9.21 -7.04 -4.81
N LEU A 71 10.18 -6.51 -4.08
CA LEU A 71 10.46 -5.08 -4.02
C LEU A 71 11.75 -4.81 -4.78
N VAL A 72 11.70 -3.84 -5.71
CA VAL A 72 12.88 -3.31 -6.38
C VAL A 72 12.93 -1.83 -6.04
N ASP A 73 13.95 -1.39 -5.33
CA ASP A 73 14.13 0.03 -5.00
C ASP A 73 15.56 0.48 -5.30
N PRO A 74 15.80 1.75 -5.69
CA PRO A 74 17.14 2.22 -6.03
C PRO A 74 18.20 1.97 -4.95
N HIS A 75 19.45 1.85 -5.35
CA HIS A 75 20.59 1.55 -4.48
C HIS A 75 21.29 2.82 -3.95
N SER A 76 20.81 4.01 -4.30
CA SER A 76 21.56 5.27 -4.15
C SER A 76 21.86 5.72 -2.71
N CYS A 77 21.54 4.93 -1.67
CA CYS A 77 21.86 5.21 -0.27
C CYS A 77 22.69 4.16 0.46
N ASP A 78 23.34 3.25 -0.27
CA ASP A 78 24.53 2.61 0.27
C ASP A 78 25.63 3.68 0.34
N SER A 79 25.69 4.42 1.45
CA SER A 79 26.87 5.22 1.74
C SER A 79 28.07 4.26 1.70
N ALA A 80 29.06 4.55 0.85
CA ALA A 80 30.23 3.69 0.66
C ALA A 80 31.03 3.43 1.97
N ALA A 81 30.65 4.08 3.08
CA ALA A 81 31.26 3.97 4.40
C ALA A 81 30.69 2.84 5.28
N THR A 82 29.53 2.27 4.97
CA THR A 82 28.88 1.26 5.83
C THR A 82 28.94 -0.16 5.25
N LYS A 83 29.54 -1.10 5.99
CA LYS A 83 29.50 -2.54 5.67
C LYS A 83 28.18 -3.13 6.18
N GLY A 84 27.11 -3.11 5.38
CA GLY A 84 25.81 -3.69 5.76
C GLY A 84 24.64 -3.09 4.97
N PRO A 85 23.41 -3.66 5.08
CA PRO A 85 22.24 -3.03 4.48
C PRO A 85 22.01 -1.64 5.12
N PRO A 86 21.52 -0.65 4.35
CA PRO A 86 21.09 0.64 4.88
C PRO A 86 20.12 0.44 6.05
N LYS A 87 20.21 1.31 7.06
CA LYS A 87 19.32 1.29 8.23
C LYS A 87 17.84 1.26 7.81
N GLN A 88 17.51 1.98 6.75
CA GLN A 88 16.19 2.08 6.18
C GLN A 88 15.68 0.72 5.66
N LEU A 89 16.53 -0.08 5.00
CA LEU A 89 16.15 -1.43 4.56
C LEU A 89 15.94 -2.39 5.74
N ALA A 90 16.68 -2.22 6.83
CA ALA A 90 16.43 -2.98 8.05
C ALA A 90 15.09 -2.61 8.71
N GLU A 91 14.74 -1.32 8.70
CA GLU A 91 13.43 -0.84 9.18
C GLU A 91 12.29 -1.32 8.27
N TRP A 92 12.49 -1.34 6.95
CA TRP A 92 11.54 -1.92 6.00
C TRP A 92 11.29 -3.39 6.27
N LYS A 93 12.38 -4.16 6.44
CA LYS A 93 12.29 -5.57 6.79
C LYS A 93 11.44 -5.76 8.05
N ARG A 94 11.75 -5.01 9.12
CA ARG A 94 11.00 -5.09 10.39
C ARG A 94 9.51 -4.73 10.20
N ALA A 95 9.20 -3.69 9.45
CA ALA A 95 7.82 -3.30 9.16
C ALA A 95 7.07 -4.38 8.35
N LEU A 96 7.70 -4.95 7.33
CA LEU A 96 7.12 -6.03 6.54
C LEU A 96 6.92 -7.30 7.38
N GLU A 97 7.88 -7.63 8.25
CA GLU A 97 7.77 -8.76 9.18
C GLU A 97 6.61 -8.56 10.18
N SER A 98 6.41 -7.35 10.68
CA SER A 98 5.29 -7.04 11.59
C SER A 98 3.91 -7.22 10.95
N ILE A 99 3.80 -7.14 9.62
CA ILE A 99 2.54 -7.30 8.89
C ILE A 99 2.43 -8.66 8.20
N GLY A 100 3.23 -9.66 8.58
CA GLY A 100 3.09 -11.04 8.11
C GLY A 100 3.82 -11.35 6.81
N PHE A 101 4.97 -10.71 6.57
CA PHE A 101 5.95 -11.17 5.57
C PHE A 101 7.17 -11.80 6.23
N GLN A 102 7.90 -12.61 5.49
CA GLN A 102 9.21 -13.12 5.89
C GLN A 102 10.17 -12.98 4.71
N GLN A 103 11.35 -12.43 4.97
CA GLN A 103 12.34 -12.19 3.92
C GLN A 103 12.98 -13.51 3.46
N LEU A 104 12.94 -13.76 2.15
CA LEU A 104 13.63 -14.89 1.52
C LEU A 104 15.05 -14.51 1.10
N LYS A 105 15.17 -13.40 0.36
CA LYS A 105 16.43 -13.01 -0.26
C LYS A 105 16.52 -11.50 -0.35
N ARG A 106 17.76 -11.02 -0.26
CA ARG A 106 18.16 -9.68 -0.69
C ARG A 106 19.27 -9.84 -1.70
N GLU A 107 19.19 -9.08 -2.78
CA GLU A 107 20.22 -8.99 -3.80
C GLU A 107 20.53 -7.52 -4.08
N VAL A 108 21.82 -7.22 -4.19
CA VAL A 108 22.31 -5.89 -4.55
C VAL A 108 22.69 -5.96 -6.02
N LEU A 109 22.00 -5.19 -6.85
CA LEU A 109 22.29 -5.04 -8.27
C LEU A 109 22.96 -3.68 -8.51
N HIS A 110 23.43 -3.43 -9.73
CA HIS A 110 24.24 -2.25 -10.06
C HIS A 110 23.63 -0.91 -9.60
N SER A 111 22.30 -0.76 -9.67
CA SER A 111 21.61 0.49 -9.32
C SER A 111 20.37 0.31 -8.44
N VAL A 112 20.07 -0.92 -8.03
CA VAL A 112 18.86 -1.24 -7.24
C VAL A 112 19.15 -2.34 -6.21
N HIS A 113 18.37 -2.34 -5.13
CA HIS A 113 18.19 -3.51 -4.27
C HIS A 113 16.97 -4.30 -4.75
N GLY A 114 17.14 -5.61 -4.90
CA GLY A 114 16.04 -6.56 -5.02
C GLY A 114 15.78 -7.22 -3.67
N LEU A 115 14.56 -7.12 -3.16
CA LEU A 115 14.12 -7.80 -1.94
C LEU A 115 12.98 -8.75 -2.28
N ALA A 116 13.11 -10.00 -1.86
CA ALA A 116 12.08 -11.01 -2.00
C ALA A 116 11.56 -11.40 -0.61
N PHE A 117 10.24 -11.36 -0.46
CA PHE A 117 9.53 -11.80 0.73
C PHE A 117 8.46 -12.82 0.35
N HIS A 118 8.17 -13.74 1.25
CA HIS A 118 6.96 -14.55 1.18
C HIS A 118 6.00 -14.17 2.28
N THR A 119 4.71 -14.45 2.07
CA THR A 119 3.68 -14.31 3.10
C THR A 119 3.87 -15.36 4.20
N THR A 120 3.66 -14.98 5.47
CA THR A 120 3.59 -15.94 6.58
C THR A 120 2.21 -16.59 6.65
N THR A 121 2.16 -17.83 7.12
CA THR A 121 0.92 -18.59 7.32
C THR A 121 0.81 -19.01 8.80
N PRO A 122 -0.33 -18.78 9.47
CA PRO A 122 -1.54 -18.12 8.97
C PRO A 122 -1.35 -16.62 8.71
N PRO A 123 -2.26 -15.95 7.98
CA PRO A 123 -2.29 -14.50 7.88
C PRO A 123 -2.33 -13.86 9.28
N PRO A 124 -1.76 -12.65 9.44
CA PRO A 124 -1.80 -11.96 10.72
C PRO A 124 -3.24 -11.55 11.08
N ASP A 125 -3.51 -11.47 12.38
CA ASP A 125 -4.72 -10.82 12.88
C ASP A 125 -4.62 -9.31 12.61
N TRP A 126 -5.34 -8.83 11.60
CA TRP A 126 -5.27 -7.46 11.11
C TRP A 126 -5.60 -6.41 12.16
N ASP A 127 -6.39 -6.76 13.18
CA ASP A 127 -6.75 -5.85 14.28
C ASP A 127 -5.63 -5.75 15.34
N ALA A 128 -4.72 -6.73 15.36
CA ALA A 128 -3.59 -6.79 16.29
C ALA A 128 -2.25 -6.39 15.66
N VAL A 129 -2.20 -6.13 14.34
CA VAL A 129 -0.97 -5.74 13.64
C VAL A 129 -0.49 -4.36 14.10
N GLU A 130 0.74 -4.29 14.60
CA GLU A 130 1.43 -3.03 14.86
C GLU A 130 1.99 -2.45 13.55
N LEU A 131 1.45 -1.30 13.10
CA LEU A 131 1.90 -0.65 11.88
C LEU A 131 3.17 0.19 12.13
N LEU A 132 4.32 -0.40 11.82
CA LEU A 132 5.60 0.29 11.88
C LEU A 132 5.80 1.20 10.65
N PRO A 133 6.20 2.47 10.82
CA PRO A 133 6.43 3.37 9.69
C PRO A 133 7.64 2.92 8.86
N MET A 134 7.49 2.85 7.54
CA MET A 134 8.60 2.60 6.63
C MET A 134 9.26 3.92 6.22
N PRO A 135 10.53 4.22 6.58
CA PRO A 135 11.21 5.44 6.13
C PRO A 135 11.40 5.46 4.60
N ILE A 136 11.76 6.60 4.01
CA ILE A 136 12.21 6.61 2.62
C ILE A 136 13.60 5.97 2.55
N ALA A 137 13.88 5.20 1.50
CA ALA A 137 15.14 4.47 1.36
C ALA A 137 16.38 5.39 1.31
N TYR A 138 16.22 6.67 0.93
CA TYR A 138 17.33 7.60 0.71
C TYR A 138 17.57 8.69 1.75
N ASP A 139 16.97 8.60 2.94
CA ASP A 139 17.13 9.66 3.93
C ASP A 139 18.43 9.50 4.73
N ASP A 140 19.55 9.88 4.13
CA ASP A 140 20.74 10.30 4.85
C ASP A 140 20.57 11.78 5.25
N ASN A 141 19.82 12.01 6.34
CA ASN A 141 19.85 13.27 7.09
C ASN A 141 19.45 14.56 6.33
N ARG A 142 18.61 14.49 5.29
CA ARG A 142 17.99 15.71 4.78
C ARG A 142 16.65 15.85 5.46
N GLU A 143 16.59 16.71 6.48
CA GLU A 143 15.33 17.26 7.00
C GLU A 143 14.47 17.73 5.81
N ILE A 144 13.62 16.85 5.28
CA ILE A 144 12.48 17.29 4.52
C ILE A 144 11.60 17.87 5.61
N LYS A 145 11.63 19.21 5.74
CA LYS A 145 10.60 19.95 6.48
C LYS A 145 9.28 19.65 5.80
N VAL A 146 8.67 18.52 6.15
CA VAL A 146 7.27 18.25 5.93
C VAL A 146 6.60 19.37 6.70
N ARG A 147 6.12 20.38 5.99
CA ARG A 147 5.13 21.28 6.58
C ARG A 147 4.04 20.35 7.05
N SER A 148 3.83 20.32 8.36
CA SER A 148 2.69 19.69 8.99
C SER A 148 1.44 20.39 8.47
N THR A 149 1.04 20.09 7.24
CA THR A 149 -0.36 19.99 6.91
C THR A 149 -0.77 18.71 7.61
N VAL A 150 -1.26 18.90 8.83
CA VAL A 150 -2.27 18.03 9.41
C VAL A 150 -3.17 17.64 8.24
N ILE A 151 -3.17 16.36 7.88
CA ILE A 151 -4.20 15.83 6.99
C ILE A 151 -5.43 15.79 7.89
N ASP A 152 -6.07 16.94 8.05
CA ASP A 152 -7.38 17.05 8.67
C ASP A 152 -8.33 16.30 7.74
N GLU A 153 -8.84 15.20 8.27
CA GLU A 153 -9.69 14.17 7.67
C GLU A 153 -9.03 13.21 6.66
N PRO A 154 -9.31 11.89 6.80
CA PRO A 154 -8.96 10.93 5.77
C PRO A 154 -9.76 11.26 4.51
N VAL A 155 -9.05 11.68 3.46
CA VAL A 155 -9.57 11.94 2.10
C VAL A 155 -10.29 10.71 1.47
N PHE A 156 -10.38 9.59 2.18
CA PHE A 156 -10.99 8.34 1.71
C PHE A 156 -12.29 7.92 2.41
N LEU A 157 -12.91 8.76 3.26
CA LEU A 157 -14.24 8.51 3.84
C LEU A 157 -15.25 9.57 3.39
N LYS A 158 -15.76 9.44 2.16
CA LYS A 158 -17.08 9.97 1.82
C LYS A 158 -17.74 9.15 0.73
N ALA A 159 -18.33 8.03 1.13
CA ALA A 159 -19.42 7.40 0.42
C ALA A 159 -20.36 6.76 1.44
N ALA A 160 -21.49 7.42 1.71
CA ALA A 160 -22.82 6.83 1.91
C ALA A 160 -23.77 7.83 2.59
N GLY A 161 -24.93 8.04 1.96
CA GLY A 161 -26.17 8.35 2.68
C GLY A 161 -26.72 9.77 2.53
N GLY A 162 -27.71 9.93 1.65
CA GLY A 162 -28.55 11.12 1.61
C GLY A 162 -29.47 11.14 0.40
N ALA A 163 -30.53 10.34 0.48
CA ALA A 163 -31.50 10.07 -0.57
C ALA A 163 -32.06 11.33 -1.27
N ALA A 164 -32.23 11.21 -2.58
CA ALA A 164 -33.25 11.95 -3.30
C ALA A 164 -34.63 11.54 -2.77
N SER A 165 -35.42 12.49 -2.26
CA SER A 165 -36.87 12.38 -2.29
C SER A 165 -37.41 13.43 -3.25
N SER A 166 -37.77 12.98 -4.44
CA SER A 166 -38.79 13.64 -5.24
C SER A 166 -40.15 13.31 -4.63
N ASP A 167 -40.97 14.31 -4.34
CA ASP A 167 -42.39 14.24 -4.65
C ASP A 167 -42.97 15.65 -4.73
N GLY A 168 -43.75 15.86 -5.79
CA GLY A 168 -44.35 17.14 -6.11
C GLY A 168 -45.80 17.24 -5.69
N ASP A 169 -46.32 18.43 -6.01
CA ASP A 169 -47.71 18.77 -6.32
C ASP A 169 -48.61 19.27 -5.17
N GLY A 170 -49.41 20.32 -5.47
CA GLY A 170 -50.60 20.69 -4.68
C GLY A 170 -50.79 22.16 -4.23
N LYS A 171 -51.15 23.04 -5.18
CA LYS A 171 -52.22 24.09 -5.16
C LYS A 171 -52.80 24.69 -3.84
N GLN A 172 -53.15 26.00 -3.97
CA GLN A 172 -54.13 26.86 -3.23
C GLN A 172 -53.65 27.43 -1.87
N ALA A 173 -53.89 28.70 -1.51
CA ALA A 173 -54.85 29.73 -1.95
C ALA A 173 -54.24 31.14 -1.89
#